data_AF-A0A7C0Y9Z0-F1
#
_entry.id   AF-A0A7C0Y9Z0-F1
#
_cell.length_a   1.000
_cell.length_b   1.000
_cell.length_c   1.000
_cell.angle_alpha   90.00
_cell.angle_beta   90.00
_cell.angle_gamma   90.00
#
_symmetry.space_group_name_H-M   'P 1'
#
loop_
_entity.id
_entity.type
_entity.pdbx_description
1 polymer ?
#
loop_
_entity_poly.entity_id
_entity_poly.type
_entity_poly.pdbx_seq_one_letter_code
_entity_poly.pdbx_strand_id
1 'polypeptide(L)'
;MNETVPIYERISPAERVFLTAIIIAGVFMAVLDTTIVEVIVPKIMAPLSTDLYGVQWVITSYMISAATGLLIVESLSLSLGLKNVFLLGLVIFTSASFMCGHAKSLGEMILFRSIQGSG
;
A
#
# COMPACT_ATOMS: atom_id res chain seq x y z
N MET A 1 37.93 -16.05 3.47
CA MET A 1 36.48 -15.99 3.77
C MET A 1 36.23 -14.61 4.32
N ASN A 2 35.73 -13.70 3.48
CA ASN A 2 35.53 -12.30 3.86
C ASN A 2 34.19 -12.24 4.60
N GLU A 3 34.20 -12.38 5.93
CA GLU A 3 33.01 -12.26 6.75
C GLU A 3 32.48 -10.83 6.59
N THR A 4 31.39 -10.71 5.84
CA THR A 4 30.75 -9.42 5.61
C THR A 4 30.09 -9.02 6.92
N VAL A 5 30.72 -8.06 7.62
CA VAL A 5 30.19 -7.43 8.82
C VAL A 5 28.68 -7.16 8.65
N PRO A 6 27.81 -7.67 9.54
CA PRO A 6 26.36 -7.52 9.43
C PRO A 6 25.95 -6.07 9.23
N ILE A 7 24.93 -5.83 8.40
CA ILE A 7 24.48 -4.48 8.03
C ILE A 7 24.15 -3.64 9.27
N TYR A 8 23.66 -4.24 10.35
CA TYR A 8 23.33 -3.50 11.56
C TYR A 8 24.57 -2.84 12.18
N GLU A 9 25.72 -3.53 12.31
CA GLU A 9 26.98 -2.94 12.82
C GLU A 9 27.47 -1.75 11.97
N ARG A 10 27.02 -1.71 10.72
CA ARG A 10 27.08 -0.61 9.73
C ARG A 10 26.59 0.75 10.20
N ILE A 11 25.47 0.69 10.89
CA ILE A 11 24.49 1.77 10.95
C ILE A 11 24.47 2.32 12.38
N SER A 12 24.62 3.64 12.50
CA SER A 12 24.61 4.31 13.79
C SER A 12 23.27 4.10 14.52
N PRO A 13 23.24 4.16 15.86
CA PRO A 13 22.00 4.02 16.62
C PRO A 13 20.91 5.00 16.16
N ALA A 14 21.30 6.23 15.80
CA ALA A 14 20.37 7.26 15.32
C ALA A 14 19.76 6.91 13.95
N GLU A 15 20.57 6.45 13.00
CA GLU A 15 20.09 6.02 11.68
C GLU A 15 19.18 4.79 11.77
N ARG A 16 19.48 3.84 12.67
CA ARG A 16 18.61 2.68 12.92
C ARG A 16 17.22 3.11 13.40
N VAL A 17 17.17 4.01 14.39
CA VAL A 17 15.90 4.53 14.91
C VAL A 17 15.12 5.27 13.81
N PHE A 18 15.81 6.06 12.98
CA PHE A 18 15.19 6.77 11.87
C PHE A 18 14.60 5.81 10.82
N LEU A 19 15.34 4.77 10.43
CA LEU A 19 14.85 3.75 9.50
C LEU A 19 13.66 2.97 10.07
N THR A 20 13.72 2.58 11.34
CA THR A 20 12.60 1.91 12.01
C THR A 20 11.36 2.80 12.05
N ALA A 21 11.51 4.10 12.33
CA ALA A 21 10.39 5.05 12.32
C ALA A 21 9.73 5.16 10.94
N ILE A 22 10.51 5.19 9.85
CA ILE A 22 9.99 5.20 8.48
C ILE A 22 9.18 3.93 8.18
N ILE A 23 9.71 2.76 8.55
CA ILE A 23 9.02 1.48 8.32
C ILE A 23 7.72 1.43 9.12
N ILE A 24 7.75 1.82 10.40
CA ILE A 24 6.56 1.88 11.26
C ILE A 24 5.52 2.83 10.65
N ALA A 25 5.92 4.01 10.19
CA ALA A 25 5.01 4.95 9.55
C ALA A 25 4.37 4.35 8.28
N GLY A 26 5.13 3.64 7.45
CA GLY A 26 4.61 2.94 6.28
C GLY A 26 3.59 1.86 6.62
N VAL A 27 3.90 1.00 7.59
CA VAL A 27 2.98 -0.04 8.07
C VAL A 27 1.72 0.57 8.68
N PHE A 28 1.87 1.62 9.48
CA PHE A 28 0.75 2.35 10.06
C PHE A 28 -0.16 2.93 8.98
N MET A 29 0.41 3.56 7.94
CA MET A 29 -0.37 4.07 6.81
C MET A 29 -1.12 2.97 6.06
N ALA A 30 -0.51 1.80 5.87
CA ALA A 30 -1.18 0.66 5.23
C ALA A 30 -2.40 0.17 6.03
N VAL A 31 -2.29 0.13 7.35
CA VAL A 31 -3.41 -0.23 8.25
C VAL A 31 -4.47 0.88 8.30
N LEU A 32 -4.06 2.14 8.27
CA LEU A 32 -5.00 3.27 8.21
C LEU A 32 -5.84 3.23 6.93
N ASP A 33 -5.29 2.86 5.78
CA ASP A 33 -6.05 2.83 4.53
C ASP A 33 -7.13 1.74 4.49
N THR A 34 -6.88 0.58 5.09
CA THR A 34 -7.92 -0.47 5.14
C THR A 34 -9.06 -0.06 6.07
N THR A 35 -8.74 0.55 7.21
CA THR A 35 -9.73 0.97 8.21
C THR A 35 -10.53 2.19 7.79
N ILE A 36 -9.92 3.16 7.11
CA ILE A 36 -10.63 4.38 6.70
C ILE A 36 -11.76 4.07 5.72
N VAL A 37 -11.57 3.13 4.79
CA VAL A 37 -12.59 2.72 3.82
C VAL A 37 -13.79 2.15 4.51
N GLU A 38 -13.59 1.20 5.42
CA GLU A 38 -14.65 0.54 6.17
C GLU A 38 -15.52 1.55 6.92
N VAL A 39 -14.90 2.60 7.48
CA VAL A 39 -15.60 3.69 8.18
C VAL A 39 -16.41 4.58 7.22
N ILE A 40 -15.92 4.80 5.99
CA ILE A 40 -16.57 5.70 5.02
C ILE A 40 -17.49 4.99 4.03
N VAL A 41 -17.59 3.67 4.04
CA VAL A 41 -18.49 2.87 3.17
C VAL A 41 -19.88 3.51 3.01
N PRO A 42 -20.58 3.91 4.09
CA PRO A 42 -21.90 4.52 3.95
C PRO A 42 -21.89 5.89 3.26
N LYS A 43 -20.78 6.63 3.40
CA LYS A 43 -20.62 7.99 2.89
C LYS A 43 -20.19 8.04 1.43
N ILE A 44 -19.56 6.99 0.90
CA ILE A 44 -19.13 6.93 -0.50
C ILE A 44 -20.24 6.47 -1.47
N MET A 45 -21.33 5.89 -0.95
CA MET A 45 -22.45 5.41 -1.78
C MET A 45 -23.15 6.52 -2.56
N ALA A 46 -23.53 7.62 -1.89
CA ALA A 46 -24.25 8.73 -2.53
C ALA A 46 -23.40 9.50 -3.56
N PRO A 47 -22.15 9.90 -3.27
CA PRO A 47 -21.30 10.58 -4.25
C PRO A 47 -20.98 9.75 -5.50
N LEU A 48 -20.84 8.43 -5.35
CA LEU A 48 -20.52 7.53 -6.47
C LEU A 48 -21.75 6.93 -7.14
N SER A 49 -22.97 7.31 -6.69
CA SER A 49 -24.24 6.75 -7.17
C SER A 49 -24.25 5.21 -7.19
N THR A 50 -23.74 4.60 -6.11
CA THR A 50 -23.58 3.15 -5.98
C THR A 50 -24.39 2.60 -4.81
N ASP A 51 -24.62 1.29 -4.82
CA ASP A 51 -25.19 0.53 -3.71
C ASP A 51 -24.11 -0.21 -2.92
N LEU A 52 -24.55 -1.04 -1.97
CA LEU A 52 -23.69 -1.87 -1.13
C LEU A 52 -22.84 -2.84 -1.96
N TYR A 53 -23.38 -3.39 -3.04
CA TYR A 53 -22.65 -4.30 -3.93
C TYR A 53 -21.46 -3.61 -4.58
N GLY A 54 -21.64 -2.39 -5.09
CA GLY A 54 -20.53 -1.64 -5.67
C GLY A 54 -19.46 -1.28 -4.64
N VAL A 55 -19.82 -0.88 -3.42
CA VAL A 55 -18.83 -0.63 -2.37
C VAL A 55 -18.07 -1.90 -1.97
N GLN A 56 -18.75 -3.05 -1.96
CA GLN A 56 -18.08 -4.31 -1.68
C GLN A 56 -17.02 -4.64 -2.74
N TRP A 57 -17.26 -4.28 -4.01
CA TRP A 57 -16.25 -4.39 -5.07
C TRP A 57 -15.06 -3.46 -4.88
N VAL A 58 -15.26 -2.26 -4.34
CA VAL A 58 -14.17 -1.33 -3.99
C VAL A 58 -13.21 -1.94 -2.95
N ILE A 59 -13.76 -2.61 -1.94
CA ILE A 59 -12.96 -3.29 -0.90
C ILE A 59 -12.30 -4.54 -1.47
N THR A 60 -13.07 -5.36 -2.18
CA THR A 60 -12.61 -6.65 -2.70
C THR A 60 -11.50 -6.47 -3.74
N SER A 61 -11.59 -5.48 -4.62
CA SER A 61 -10.57 -5.23 -5.64
C SER A 61 -9.22 -4.86 -5.02
N TYR A 62 -9.22 -4.05 -3.96
CA TYR A 62 -8.02 -3.75 -3.18
C TYR A 62 -7.44 -5.01 -2.55
N MET A 63 -8.25 -5.83 -1.87
CA MET A 63 -7.77 -7.04 -1.19
C MET A 63 -7.18 -8.07 -2.16
N ILE A 64 -7.81 -8.29 -3.32
CA ILE A 64 -7.30 -9.21 -4.35
C ILE A 64 -5.96 -8.69 -4.89
N SER A 65 -5.86 -7.39 -5.14
CA SER A 65 -4.64 -6.77 -5.64
C SER A 65 -3.51 -6.85 -4.61
N ALA A 66 -3.79 -6.56 -3.34
CA ALA A 66 -2.83 -6.67 -2.24
C ALA A 66 -2.34 -8.10 -2.05
N ALA A 67 -3.24 -9.08 -2.06
CA ALA A 67 -2.88 -10.50 -1.99
C ALA A 67 -1.97 -10.91 -3.15
N THR A 68 -2.25 -10.42 -4.36
CA THR A 68 -1.42 -10.69 -5.55
C THR A 68 -0.07 -9.97 -5.46
N GLY A 69 -0.05 -8.72 -5.00
CA GLY A 69 1.15 -7.91 -4.79
C GLY A 69 2.12 -8.57 -3.81
N LEU A 70 1.62 -9.14 -2.72
CA LEU A 70 2.45 -9.89 -1.76
C LEU A 70 3.22 -11.05 -2.41
N LEU A 71 2.60 -11.79 -3.32
CA LEU A 71 3.27 -12.87 -4.07
C LEU A 71 4.33 -12.33 -5.03
N ILE A 72 4.05 -11.19 -5.68
CA ILE A 72 4.99 -10.55 -6.61
C ILE A 72 6.20 -10.00 -5.87
N VAL A 73 6.00 -9.37 -4.70
CA VAL A 73 7.06 -8.75 -3.88
C VAL A 73 8.15 -9.74 -3.52
N GLU A 74 7.80 -11.01 -3.23
CA GLU A 74 8.79 -12.06 -2.96
C GLU A 74 9.78 -12.19 -4.13
N SER A 75 9.28 -12.38 -5.34
CA SER A 75 10.11 -12.49 -6.55
C SER A 75 10.85 -11.19 -6.91
N LEU A 76 10.19 -10.04 -6.76
CA LEU A 76 10.73 -8.74 -7.13
C LEU A 76 11.84 -8.30 -6.17
N SER A 77 11.75 -8.68 -4.90
CA SER A 77 12.75 -8.40 -3.88
C SER A 77 14.09 -9.07 -4.16
N LEU A 78 14.07 -10.24 -4.82
CA LEU A 78 15.28 -10.95 -5.25
C LEU A 78 16.00 -10.20 -6.39
N SER A 79 15.24 -9.54 -7.27
CA SER A 79 15.79 -8.87 -8.47
C SER A 79 16.18 -7.41 -8.22
N LEU A 80 15.34 -6.65 -7.50
CA LEU A 80 15.52 -5.20 -7.27
C LEU A 80 16.03 -4.85 -5.87
N GLY A 81 16.00 -5.81 -4.94
CA GLY A 81 16.30 -5.59 -3.52
C GLY A 81 15.12 -4.99 -2.74
N LEU A 82 15.04 -5.32 -1.45
CA LEU A 82 13.93 -4.92 -0.56
C LEU A 82 13.71 -3.41 -0.49
N LYS A 83 14.78 -2.60 -0.48
CA LYS A 83 14.69 -1.13 -0.41
C LYS A 83 13.94 -0.57 -1.62
N ASN A 84 14.30 -1.00 -2.83
CA ASN A 84 13.71 -0.47 -4.05
C ASN A 84 12.26 -0.92 -4.21
N VAL A 85 11.97 -2.18 -3.84
CA VAL A 85 10.59 -2.70 -3.84
C VAL A 85 9.71 -1.92 -2.87
N PHE A 86 10.19 -1.65 -1.66
CA PHE A 86 9.46 -0.83 -0.69
C PHE A 86 9.18 0.59 -1.20
N LEU A 87 10.18 1.26 -1.80
CA LEU A 87 10.01 2.61 -2.32
C LEU A 87 9.06 2.66 -3.53
N LEU A 88 9.13 1.67 -4.43
CA LEU A 88 8.22 1.55 -5.56
C LEU A 88 6.77 1.35 -5.08
N GLY A 89 6.57 0.42 -4.15
CA GLY A 89 5.27 0.16 -3.54
C GLY A 89 4.70 1.41 -2.88
N LEU A 90 5.51 2.09 -2.06
CA LEU A 90 5.14 3.35 -1.40
C LEU A 90 4.69 4.43 -2.40
N VAL A 91 5.39 4.59 -3.52
CA VAL A 91 5.04 5.58 -4.56
C VAL A 91 3.74 5.20 -5.25
N ILE A 92 3.56 3.93 -5.60
CA ILE A 92 2.32 3.41 -6.23
C ILE A 92 1.13 3.64 -5.28
N PHE A 93 1.27 3.18 -4.03
CA PHE A 93 0.26 3.29 -3.00
C PHE A 93 -0.16 4.75 -2.76
N THR A 94 0.81 5.64 -2.57
CA THR A 94 0.55 7.05 -2.27
C THR A 94 -0.13 7.77 -3.44
N SER A 95 0.36 7.52 -4.67
CA SER A 95 -0.20 8.14 -5.87
C SER A 95 -1.62 7.65 -6.14
N ALA A 96 -1.86 6.34 -6.01
CA ALA A 96 -3.18 5.76 -6.19
C ALA A 96 -4.15 6.19 -5.08
N SER A 97 -3.70 6.31 -3.83
CA SER A 97 -4.51 6.84 -2.71
C SER A 97 -5.02 8.26 -3.00
N PHE A 98 -4.16 9.12 -3.53
CA PHE A 98 -4.54 10.47 -3.95
C PHE A 98 -5.59 10.46 -5.09
N MET A 99 -5.44 9.53 -6.04
CA MET A 99 -6.41 9.33 -7.13
C MET A 99 -7.76 8.80 -6.63
N CYS A 100 -7.77 7.88 -5.64
CA CYS A 100 -8.99 7.42 -4.97
C CYS A 100 -9.79 8.59 -4.38
N GLY A 101 -9.12 9.58 -3.78
CA GLY A 101 -9.76 10.79 -3.26
C GLY A 101 -10.38 11.69 -4.35
N HIS A 102 -10.00 11.54 -5.62
CA HIS A 102 -10.49 12.30 -6.76
C HIS A 102 -11.43 11.50 -7.69
N ALA A 103 -11.74 10.25 -7.36
CA ALA A 103 -12.58 9.39 -8.18
C ALA A 103 -14.00 9.97 -8.31
N LYS A 104 -14.53 10.02 -9.53
CA LYS A 104 -15.86 10.57 -9.85
C LYS A 104 -16.89 9.49 -10.17
N SER A 105 -16.44 8.25 -10.31
CA SER A 105 -17.31 7.11 -10.61
C SER A 105 -16.85 5.86 -9.85
N LEU A 106 -17.76 4.91 -9.70
CA LEU A 106 -17.47 3.61 -9.08
C LEU A 106 -16.33 2.88 -9.82
N GLY A 107 -16.33 2.91 -11.16
CA GLY A 107 -15.30 2.23 -11.96
C GLY A 107 -13.90 2.80 -11.75
N GLU A 108 -13.77 4.13 -11.71
CA GLU A 108 -12.50 4.80 -11.38
C GLU A 108 -12.04 4.46 -9.97
N MET A 109 -12.95 4.47 -8.99
CA MET A 109 -12.63 4.10 -7.61
C MET A 109 -12.11 2.67 -7.53
N ILE A 110 -12.77 1.70 -8.19
CA ILE A 110 -12.34 0.29 -8.22
C ILE A 110 -10.97 0.15 -8.89
N LEU A 111 -10.73 0.87 -10.00
CA LEU A 111 -9.45 0.83 -10.70
C LEU A 111 -8.32 1.40 -9.84
N PHE A 112 -8.50 2.59 -9.28
CA PHE A 112 -7.49 3.22 -8.42
C PHE A 112 -7.23 2.40 -7.17
N ARG A 113 -8.26 1.79 -6.57
CA ARG A 113 -8.09 0.84 -5.46
C ARG A 113 -7.32 -0.41 -5.83
N SER A 114 -7.56 -0.93 -7.04
CA SER A 114 -6.79 -2.08 -7.54
C SER A 114 -5.32 -1.71 -7.70
N ILE A 115 -5.01 -0.53 -8.25
CA ILE A 115 -3.63 -0.05 -8.38
C ILE A 115 -3.01 0.19 -7.00
N GLN A 116 -3.77 0.81 -6.09
CA GLN A 116 -3.33 1.09 -4.72
C GLN A 116 -2.94 -0.19 -3.98
N GLY A 117 -3.72 -1.27 -4.10
CA GLY A 117 -3.40 -2.55 -3.47
C GLY A 117 -2.17 -3.25 -4.06
N SER A 118 -1.75 -2.92 -5.28
CA SER A 118 -0.52 -3.50 -5.86
C SER A 118 0.77 -2.85 -5.32
N GLY A 119 0.66 -1.70 -4.65
CA GLY A 119 1.79 -0.96 -4.06
C GLY A 119 1.94 -1.25 -2.59
#